data_AF-A0A1Q7X2D1-F1
#
_entry.id   AF-A0A1Q7X2D1-F1
#
_cell.length_a   1.000
_cell.length_b   1.000
_cell.length_c   1.000
_cell.angle_alpha   90.00
_cell.angle_beta   90.00
_cell.angle_gamma   90.00
#
_symmetry.space_group_name_H-M   'P 1'
#
loop_
_entity.id
_entity.type
_entity.pdbx_description
1 polymer ?
#
loop_
_entity_poly.entity_id
_entity_poly.type
_entity_poly.pdbx_seq_one_letter_code
_entity_poly.pdbx_strand_id
1 'polypeptide(L)'
;MGVVQDARSHRPIINAAVEIVTAQNAVVTTLLSMDDGRVRHRLKEGQYQVRVRYPRFIPEVRQVLIIPGQTAEVHLALSPRPLPPPPAKPVEKPGAVRRFFRNLGI
;
A
#
# COMPACT_ATOMS: atom_id res chain seq x y z
N MET A 1 2.50 -15.20 14.16
CA MET A 1 1.42 -15.35 13.15
C MET A 1 0.80 -13.99 12.90
N GLY A 2 0.07 -13.81 11.81
CA GLY A 2 -0.63 -12.57 11.53
C GLY A 2 -1.70 -12.73 10.46
N VAL A 3 -2.51 -11.69 10.29
CA VAL A 3 -3.52 -11.56 9.25
C VAL A 3 -3.22 -10.30 8.45
N VAL A 4 -3.13 -10.45 7.13
CA VAL A 4 -3.03 -9.34 6.19
C VAL A 4 -4.42 -8.92 5.75
N GLN A 5 -4.79 -7.67 6.00
CA GLN A 5 -6.10 -7.14 5.68
C GLN A 5 -6.04 -5.73 5.08
N ASP A 6 -7.08 -5.37 4.34
CA ASP A 6 -7.32 -3.99 3.92
C ASP A 6 -7.76 -3.18 5.15
N ALA A 7 -7.01 -2.13 5.47
CA ALA A 7 -7.27 -1.27 6.63
C ALA A 7 -8.64 -0.57 6.57
N ARG A 8 -9.21 -0.39 5.38
CA ARG A 8 -10.50 0.29 5.17
C ARG A 8 -11.68 -0.69 5.24
N SER A 9 -11.57 -1.82 4.56
CA SER A 9 -12.69 -2.77 4.43
C SER A 9 -12.63 -3.94 5.41
N HIS A 10 -11.50 -4.11 6.11
CA HIS A 10 -11.18 -5.25 6.96
C HIS A 10 -11.25 -6.61 6.24
N ARG A 11 -11.28 -6.60 4.91
CA ARG A 11 -11.25 -7.83 4.12
C ARG A 11 -9.83 -8.40 4.09
N PRO A 12 -9.68 -9.73 4.12
CA PRO A 12 -8.37 -10.36 3.98
C PRO A 12 -7.77 -10.04 2.61
N ILE A 13 -6.46 -9.79 2.59
CA ILE A 13 -5.70 -9.63 1.35
C ILE A 13 -4.98 -10.96 1.10
N ILE A 14 -5.39 -11.64 0.03
CA ILE A 14 -4.85 -12.93 -0.42
C ILE A 14 -3.62 -12.67 -1.29
N ASN A 15 -2.60 -13.54 -1.19
CA ASN A 15 -1.36 -13.45 -1.98
C ASN A 15 -0.58 -12.14 -1.80
N ALA A 16 -0.71 -11.48 -0.65
CA ALA A 16 0.19 -10.40 -0.28
C ALA A 16 1.58 -10.94 0.01
N ALA A 17 2.60 -10.28 -0.54
CA ALA A 17 3.99 -10.63 -0.28
C ALA A 17 4.37 -10.14 1.12
N VAL A 18 4.75 -11.08 1.99
CA VAL A 18 5.21 -10.83 3.35
C VAL A 18 6.68 -11.23 3.45
N GLU A 19 7.54 -10.23 3.52
CA GLU A 19 8.97 -10.39 3.72
C GLU A 19 9.31 -10.20 5.19
N ILE A 20 10.04 -11.15 5.76
CA ILE A 20 10.53 -11.07 7.15
C ILE A 20 12.03 -10.85 7.07
N VAL A 21 12.51 -9.77 7.69
CA VAL A 21 13.92 -9.41 7.72
C VAL A 21 14.42 -9.22 9.15
N THR A 22 15.72 -9.42 9.35
CA THR A 22 16.37 -9.12 10.64
C THR A 22 16.49 -7.60 10.85
N ALA A 23 16.87 -7.19 12.07
CA ALA A 23 17.18 -5.79 12.37
C ALA A 23 18.28 -5.19 11.47
N GLN A 24 19.18 -6.02 10.94
CA GLN A 24 20.26 -5.64 10.01
C GLN A 24 19.81 -5.69 8.54
N ASN A 25 18.50 -5.79 8.29
CA ASN A 25 17.91 -5.80 6.95
C ASN A 25 18.26 -7.05 6.11
N ALA A 26 18.71 -8.14 6.74
CA ALA A 26 18.93 -9.41 6.06
C ALA A 26 17.60 -10.16 5.88
N VAL A 27 17.31 -10.63 4.67
CA VAL A 27 16.08 -11.38 4.38
C VAL A 27 16.16 -12.77 5.00
N VAL A 28 15.18 -13.09 5.84
CA VAL A 28 15.03 -14.41 6.45
C VAL A 28 14.15 -15.29 5.57
N THR A 29 13.01 -14.74 5.15
CA THR A 29 12.06 -15.46 4.29
C THR A 29 11.09 -14.50 3.59
N THR A 30 10.44 -14.99 2.54
CA THR A 30 9.32 -14.34 1.86
C THR A 30 8.18 -15.34 1.72
N LEU A 31 6.98 -14.92 2.11
CA LEU A 31 5.78 -15.72 2.13
C LEU A 31 4.66 -15.01 1.37
N LEU A 32 3.66 -15.75 0.94
CA LEU A 32 2.40 -15.21 0.47
C LEU A 32 1.32 -15.43 1.54
N SER A 33 0.45 -14.44 1.74
CA SER A 33 -0.75 -14.65 2.57
C SER A 33 -1.70 -15.65 1.91
N MET A 34 -2.31 -16.49 2.75
CA MET A 34 -3.24 -17.53 2.33
C MET A 34 -4.61 -16.95 1.94
N ASP A 35 -5.56 -17.81 1.58
CA ASP A 35 -6.93 -17.47 1.16
C ASP A 35 -7.74 -16.70 2.22
N ASP A 36 -7.42 -16.87 3.50
CA ASP A 36 -7.97 -16.11 4.62
C ASP A 36 -7.10 -14.91 5.06
N GLY A 37 -6.08 -14.56 4.26
CA GLY A 37 -5.12 -13.50 4.55
C GLY A 37 -4.10 -13.87 5.64
N ARG A 38 -4.14 -15.08 6.21
CA ARG A 38 -3.22 -15.46 7.28
C ARG A 38 -1.81 -15.73 6.77
N VAL A 39 -0.86 -15.48 7.66
CA VAL A 39 0.56 -15.84 7.49
C VAL A 39 1.07 -16.48 8.78
N ARG A 40 1.76 -17.61 8.64
CA ARG A 40 2.41 -18.32 9.75
C ARG A 40 3.80 -18.76 9.34
N HIS A 41 4.77 -18.49 10.21
CA HIS A 41 6.15 -18.95 10.05
C HIS A 41 6.77 -19.13 11.44
N ARG A 42 7.66 -20.12 11.58
CA ARG A 42 8.46 -20.30 12.79
C ARG A 42 9.77 -19.57 12.61
N LEU A 43 10.12 -18.73 13.58
CA LEU A 43 11.36 -17.97 13.62
C LEU A 43 12.12 -18.31 14.89
N LYS A 44 13.44 -18.16 14.85
CA LYS A 44 14.24 -18.10 16.08
C LYS A 44 13.92 -16.82 16.84
N GLU A 45 14.21 -16.81 18.13
CA GLU A 45 14.13 -15.61 18.95
C GLU A 45 14.95 -14.46 18.36
N GLY A 46 14.50 -13.23 18.60
CA GLY A 46 15.14 -12.03 18.10
C GLY A 46 14.17 -10.99 17.57
N GLN A 47 14.73 -9.86 17.14
CA GLN A 47 13.99 -8.73 16.60
C GLN A 47 13.97 -8.78 15.07
N TYR A 48 12.78 -8.64 14.51
CA TYR A 48 12.54 -8.67 13.07
C TYR A 48 11.71 -7.47 12.62
N GLN A 49 11.76 -7.20 11.33
CA GLN A 49 10.78 -6.38 10.63
C GLN A 49 9.98 -7.26 9.68
N VAL A 50 8.66 -7.15 9.75
CA VAL A 50 7.73 -7.75 8.80
C VAL A 50 7.31 -6.66 7.83
N ARG A 51 7.54 -6.89 6.54
CA ARG A 51 7.22 -5.97 5.45
C ARG A 51 6.19 -6.59 4.54
N VAL A 52 5.09 -5.89 4.33
CA VAL A 52 3.99 -6.39 3.51
C VAL A 52 3.80 -5.51 2.30
N ARG A 53 3.67 -6.15 1.12
CA ARG A 53 3.44 -5.48 -0.15
C ARG A 53 2.30 -6.15 -0.89
N TYR A 54 1.43 -5.31 -1.46
CA TYR A 54 0.38 -5.74 -2.37
C TYR A 54 0.05 -4.61 -3.36
N PRO A 55 -0.27 -4.91 -4.64
CA PRO A 55 -0.58 -3.89 -5.63
C PRO A 55 -1.71 -2.97 -5.19
N ARG A 56 -1.60 -1.67 -5.48
CA ARG A 56 -2.60 -0.62 -5.12
C ARG A 56 -2.69 -0.31 -3.63
N PHE A 57 -1.85 -0.89 -2.78
CA PHE A 57 -1.74 -0.55 -1.36
C PHE A 57 -0.40 0.12 -1.05
N ILE A 58 -0.36 0.89 0.04
CA ILE A 58 0.86 1.41 0.63
C ILE A 58 1.53 0.25 1.39
N PRO A 59 2.85 -0.01 1.19
CA PRO A 59 3.54 -1.04 1.95
C PRO A 59 3.48 -0.78 3.45
N GLU A 60 3.29 -1.82 4.24
CA GLU A 60 3.28 -1.74 5.70
C GLU A 60 4.54 -2.40 6.26
N VAL A 61 5.10 -1.81 7.31
CA VAL A 61 6.24 -2.36 8.04
C VAL A 61 5.91 -2.41 9.52
N ARG A 62 6.11 -3.58 10.15
CA ARG A 62 5.92 -3.80 11.59
C ARG A 62 7.18 -4.37 12.20
N GLN A 63 7.58 -3.82 13.34
CA GLN A 63 8.63 -4.43 14.17
C GLN A 63 8.02 -5.50 15.06
N VAL A 64 8.69 -6.63 15.20
CA VAL A 64 8.22 -7.78 15.96
C VAL A 64 9.38 -8.37 16.76
N LEU A 65 9.14 -8.62 18.04
CA LEU A 65 10.06 -9.36 18.90
C LEU A 65 9.56 -10.79 19.05
N ILE A 66 10.40 -11.77 18.70
CA ILE A 66 10.14 -13.18 18.92
C ILE A 66 10.84 -13.59 20.21
N ILE A 67 10.05 -14.06 21.18
CA ILE A 67 10.53 -14.55 22.47
C ILE A 67 10.51 -16.08 22.43
N PRO A 68 11.53 -16.78 22.98
CA PRO A 68 11.56 -18.24 23.01
C PRO A 68 10.27 -18.85 23.58
N GLY A 69 9.72 -19.83 22.88
CA GLY A 69 8.49 -20.54 23.28
C GLY A 69 7.19 -19.74 23.14
N GLN A 70 7.23 -18.48 22.74
CA GLN A 70 6.04 -17.65 22.55
C GLN A 70 5.68 -17.48 21.07
N THR A 71 4.40 -17.24 20.81
CA THR A 71 3.94 -16.82 19.49
C THR A 71 3.68 -15.31 19.50
N ALA A 72 4.42 -14.57 18.68
CA ALA A 72 4.08 -13.18 18.41
C ALA A 72 2.90 -13.11 17.43
N GLU A 73 1.89 -12.32 17.77
CA GLU A 73 0.79 -11.96 16.87
C GLU A 73 1.01 -10.57 16.29
N VAL A 74 0.78 -10.43 14.99
CA VAL A 74 1.04 -9.18 14.27
C VAL A 74 -0.18 -8.81 13.46
N HIS A 75 -0.66 -7.59 13.65
CA HIS A 75 -1.71 -7.00 12.84
C HIS A 75 -1.10 -6.30 11.62
N LEU A 76 -1.47 -6.74 10.42
CA LEU A 76 -0.93 -6.26 9.15
C LEU A 76 -2.09 -5.66 8.34
N ALA A 77 -2.40 -4.39 8.58
CA ALA A 77 -3.45 -3.64 7.90
C ALA A 77 -2.87 -2.67 6.85
N LEU A 78 -3.04 -3.01 5.57
CA LEU A 78 -2.55 -2.19 4.46
C LEU A 78 -3.57 -1.13 4.09
N SER A 79 -3.11 0.12 3.98
CA SER A 79 -3.92 1.24 3.49
C SER A 79 -3.95 1.27 1.95
N PRO A 80 -5.14 1.34 1.31
CA PRO A 80 -5.24 1.55 -0.13
C PRO A 80 -4.54 2.84 -0.55
N ARG A 81 -3.86 2.83 -1.69
CA ARG A 81 -3.32 4.05 -2.30
C ARG A 81 -4.49 4.92 -2.77
N PRO A 82 -4.45 6.24 -2.52
CA PRO A 82 -5.39 7.15 -3.13
C PRO A 82 -5.32 7.04 -4.65
N LEU A 83 -6.48 7.06 -5.30
CA LEU A 83 -6.51 7.25 -6.75
C LEU A 83 -6.01 8.66 -7.07
N PRO A 84 -5.24 8.84 -8.15
CA PRO A 84 -4.93 10.19 -8.62
C PRO A 84 -6.24 10.93 -8.91
N PRO A 85 -6.29 12.26 -8.67
CA PRO A 85 -7.47 13.03 -9.02
C PRO A 85 -7.77 12.85 -10.51
N PRO A 86 -9.04 12.80 -10.91
CA PRO A 86 -9.39 12.76 -12.33
C PRO A 86 -8.74 13.95 -13.06
N PRO A 87 -8.31 13.77 -14.31
CA PRO A 87 -7.73 14.86 -15.08
C PRO A 87 -8.72 16.04 -15.08
N ALA A 88 -8.23 17.23 -14.75
CA ALA A 88 -9.05 18.43 -14.78
C ALA A 88 -9.64 18.57 -16.19
N LYS A 89 -10.97 18.68 -16.29
CA LYS A 89 -11.62 19.02 -17.56
C LYS A 89 -10.98 20.32 -18.07
N PRO A 90 -10.63 20.43 -19.37
CA PRO A 90 -10.12 21.68 -19.91
C PRO A 90 -11.10 22.80 -19.56
N VAL A 91 -10.66 23.80 -18.81
CA VAL A 91 -11.43 25.03 -18.61
C VAL A 91 -11.46 25.72 -19.97
N GLU A 92 -12.58 25.60 -20.68
CA GLU A 92 -12.85 26.36 -21.87
C GLU A 92 -12.90 27.84 -21.45
N LYS A 93 -11.83 28.59 -21.76
CA LYS A 93 -11.79 30.03 -21.48
C LYS A 93 -12.94 30.68 -22.26
N PRO A 94 -13.84 31.45 -21.63
CA PRO A 94 -14.86 32.20 -22.36
C PRO A 94 -14.17 33.02 -23.44
N GLY A 95 -14.54 32.77 -24.70
CA GLY A 95 -13.88 33.33 -25.87
C GLY A 95 -13.76 34.85 -25.77
N ALA A 96 -12.54 35.35 -25.95
CA ALA A 96 -12.32 36.77 -26.19
C ALA A 96 -12.99 37.13 -27.51
N VAL A 97 -14.15 37.79 -27.43
CA VAL A 97 -14.83 38.39 -28.57
C VAL A 97 -13.92 39.49 -29.13
N ARG A 98 -13.08 39.16 -30.10
CA ARG A 98 -12.33 40.16 -30.89
C ARG A 98 -13.34 40.90 -31.77
N ARG A 99 -13.76 42.09 -31.33
CA ARG A 99 -14.51 43.03 -32.17
C ARG A 99 -13.60 43.46 -33.33
N PHE A 100 -13.88 42.98 -34.53
CA PHE A 100 -13.28 43.49 -35.76
C PHE A 100 -13.98 44.79 -36.13
N PHE A 101 -13.31 45.93 -35.89
CA PHE A 101 -13.70 47.19 -36.52
C PHE A 101 -13.28 47.13 -38.00
N ARG A 102 -14.28 47.12 -38.89
CA ARG A 102 -14.07 47.20 -40.34
C ARG A 102 -13.96 48.68 -40.69
N ASN A 103 -12.73 49.19 -40.87
CA ASN A 103 -12.50 50.39 -41.66
C ASN A 103 -12.78 50.02 -43.12
N LEU A 104 -13.88 50.51 -43.70
CA LEU A 104 -13.99 50.68 -45.15
C LEU A 104 -13.54 52.12 -45.45
N GLY A 105 -12.36 52.24 -46.06
CA GLY A 105 -12.05 53.40 -46.86
C GLY A 105 -12.71 53.25 -48.22
N ILE A 106 -13.57 54.22 -48.56
CA ILE A 106 -13.78 54.78 -49.89
C ILE A 106 -14.01 56.28 -49.67
#